data_AF-A0A653V4F4-F1
#
_entry.id   AF-A0A653V4F4-F1
#
_cell.length_a   1.000
_cell.length_b   1.000
_cell.length_c   1.000
_cell.angle_alpha   90.00
_cell.angle_beta   90.00
_cell.angle_gamma   90.00
#
_symmetry.space_group_name_H-M   'P 1'
#
loop_
_entity.id
_entity.type
_entity.pdbx_description
1 polymer ?
#
loop_
_entity_poly.entity_id
_entity_poly.type
_entity_poly.pdbx_seq_one_letter_code
_entity_poly.pdbx_strand_id
1 'polypeptide(L)'
;MRTKIILLSFFLFFVSCQQSKTESNIQRKFSIEDFANYNFKLLTTDYEFDLKSRNFKIAFYKFSHKVKLSNQEENQIVQLFFKNNIDKLGKDILVQDSNEPMIIPSFGDSFYIYKNNNQKTFIRIIDGEYKELEKLTNSEKNILKFRNGLFKILENNSDFKICLDTLKSVRIHDKRLFL
;
A
#
# COMPACT_ATOMS: atom_id res chain seq x y z
N MET A 1 -63.51 -13.84 -10.37
CA MET A 1 -62.13 -14.22 -9.96
C MET A 1 -61.06 -13.59 -10.88
N ARG A 2 -61.02 -12.25 -11.01
CA ARG A 2 -60.02 -11.56 -11.85
C ARG A 2 -59.29 -10.41 -11.15
N THR A 3 -59.82 -9.90 -10.04
CA THR A 3 -59.22 -8.84 -9.23
C THR A 3 -58.13 -9.31 -8.25
N LYS A 4 -58.04 -10.61 -7.95
CA LYS A 4 -57.01 -11.15 -7.03
C LYS A 4 -55.64 -11.39 -7.69
N ILE A 5 -55.56 -11.38 -9.03
CA ILE A 5 -54.30 -11.65 -9.76
C ILE A 5 -53.47 -10.38 -9.92
N ILE A 6 -54.09 -9.20 -9.95
CA ILE A 6 -53.40 -7.90 -10.14
C ILE A 6 -52.68 -7.45 -8.86
N LEU A 7 -53.14 -7.86 -7.68
CA LEU A 7 -52.45 -7.55 -6.42
C LEU A 7 -51.19 -8.40 -6.18
N LEU A 8 -51.09 -9.59 -6.80
CA LEU A 8 -49.93 -10.48 -6.63
C LEU A 8 -48.73 -10.02 -7.47
N SER A 9 -48.98 -9.39 -8.62
CA SER A 9 -47.93 -8.83 -9.48
C SER A 9 -47.34 -7.51 -8.94
N PHE A 10 -48.08 -6.77 -8.10
CA PHE A 10 -47.54 -5.59 -7.42
C PHE A 10 -46.62 -5.94 -6.23
N PHE A 11 -46.85 -7.09 -5.57
CA PHE A 11 -46.02 -7.53 -4.45
C PHE A 11 -44.65 -8.09 -4.89
N LEU A 12 -44.55 -8.65 -6.11
CA LEU A 12 -43.29 -9.15 -6.67
C LEU A 12 -42.32 -8.03 -7.10
N PHE A 13 -42.81 -6.81 -7.33
CA PHE A 13 -41.98 -5.65 -7.65
C PHE A 13 -41.29 -5.04 -6.42
N PHE A 14 -41.80 -5.28 -5.20
CA PHE A 14 -41.17 -4.78 -3.97
C PHE A 14 -40.09 -5.72 -3.41
N VAL A 15 -40.09 -7.01 -3.78
CA VAL A 15 -39.09 -7.98 -3.30
C VAL A 15 -37.81 -7.98 -4.14
N SER A 16 -37.83 -7.40 -5.34
CA SER A 16 -36.66 -7.28 -6.22
C SER A 16 -35.77 -6.06 -5.93
N CYS A 17 -36.13 -5.24 -4.93
CA CYS A 17 -35.25 -4.22 -4.33
C CYS A 17 -34.56 -4.73 -3.04
N GLN A 18 -34.24 -6.02 -2.95
CA GLN A 18 -33.04 -6.39 -2.20
C GLN A 18 -31.84 -5.93 -3.02
N GLN A 19 -31.47 -4.67 -2.76
CA GLN A 19 -30.17 -4.09 -3.08
C GLN A 19 -29.12 -5.14 -2.73
N SER A 20 -28.67 -5.88 -3.75
CA SER A 20 -27.33 -6.43 -3.75
C SER A 20 -26.45 -5.27 -3.31
N LYS A 21 -25.66 -5.45 -2.26
CA LYS A 21 -24.58 -4.53 -1.92
C LYS A 21 -23.59 -4.57 -3.08
N THR A 22 -23.95 -3.94 -4.18
CA THR A 22 -23.01 -3.42 -5.14
C THR A 22 -22.25 -2.42 -4.30
N GLU A 23 -21.02 -2.77 -3.92
CA GLU A 23 -20.01 -1.81 -3.55
C GLU A 23 -19.95 -0.83 -4.72
N SER A 24 -20.83 0.17 -4.69
CA SER A 24 -20.79 1.29 -5.60
C SER A 24 -19.35 1.76 -5.53
N ASN A 25 -18.71 1.86 -6.69
CA ASN A 25 -17.49 2.62 -6.91
C ASN A 25 -17.79 4.09 -6.54
N ILE A 26 -18.03 4.37 -5.25
CA ILE A 26 -18.00 5.70 -4.69
C ILE A 26 -16.55 6.09 -4.90
N GLN A 27 -16.33 6.91 -5.92
CA GLN A 27 -15.06 7.54 -6.19
C GLN A 27 -14.75 8.37 -4.94
N ARG A 28 -14.00 7.76 -4.01
CA ARG A 28 -13.72 8.38 -2.71
C ARG A 28 -13.09 9.73 -3.01
N LYS A 29 -13.68 10.78 -2.45
CA LYS A 29 -13.19 12.14 -2.63
C LYS A 29 -11.77 12.19 -2.04
N PHE A 30 -10.79 12.39 -2.89
CA PHE A 30 -9.40 12.54 -2.50
C PHE A 30 -9.24 13.88 -1.78
N SER A 31 -8.67 13.88 -0.57
CA SER A 31 -8.33 15.10 0.16
C SER A 31 -6.85 15.07 0.51
N ILE A 32 -6.09 16.01 -0.07
CA ILE A 32 -4.67 16.23 0.25
C ILE A 32 -4.54 16.65 1.72
N GLU A 33 -5.51 17.41 2.23
CA GLU A 33 -5.58 17.86 3.63
C GLU A 33 -5.70 16.66 4.58
N ASP A 34 -6.55 15.68 4.25
CA ASP A 34 -6.66 14.46 5.05
C ASP A 34 -5.38 13.64 5.00
N PHE A 35 -4.72 13.59 3.84
CA PHE A 35 -3.46 12.89 3.66
C PHE A 35 -2.31 13.52 4.47
N ALA A 36 -2.33 14.83 4.73
CA ALA A 36 -1.30 15.52 5.50
C ALA A 36 -1.14 15.00 6.94
N ASN A 37 -2.20 14.37 7.47
CA ASN A 37 -2.19 13.72 8.78
C ASN A 37 -1.48 12.37 8.78
N TYR A 38 -1.16 11.81 7.61
CA TYR A 38 -0.48 10.54 7.48
C TYR A 38 1.01 10.72 7.19
N ASN A 39 1.82 9.79 7.70
CA ASN A 39 3.18 9.58 7.21
C ASN A 39 3.35 8.12 6.84
N PHE A 40 4.17 7.88 5.83
CA PHE A 40 4.49 6.58 5.32
C PHE A 40 6.01 6.43 5.30
N LYS A 41 6.50 5.36 5.93
CA LYS A 41 7.91 4.98 5.86
C LYS A 41 8.03 3.63 5.20
N LEU A 42 8.77 3.57 4.11
CA LEU A 42 9.24 2.34 3.48
C LEU A 42 10.59 1.97 4.07
N LEU A 43 10.71 0.76 4.59
CA LEU A 43 11.95 0.21 5.10
C LEU A 43 12.22 -1.09 4.36
N THR A 44 13.41 -1.19 3.78
CA THR A 44 13.97 -2.43 3.28
C THR A 44 15.17 -2.79 4.13
N THR A 45 15.77 -3.94 3.87
CA THR A 45 17.06 -4.31 4.48
C THR A 45 18.15 -3.28 4.16
N ASP A 46 18.06 -2.61 3.01
CA ASP A 46 19.16 -1.79 2.48
C ASP A 46 18.95 -0.29 2.64
N TYR A 47 17.70 0.16 2.74
CA TYR A 47 17.39 1.59 2.83
C TYR A 47 16.07 1.88 3.55
N GLU A 48 15.96 3.11 4.04
CA GLU A 48 14.73 3.72 4.54
C GLU A 48 14.33 4.88 3.63
N PHE A 49 13.05 5.00 3.30
CA PHE A 49 12.46 6.16 2.67
C PHE A 49 11.25 6.65 3.46
N ASP A 50 11.34 7.87 3.98
CA ASP A 50 10.24 8.55 4.67
C ASP A 50 9.55 9.53 3.71
N LEU A 51 8.27 9.27 3.45
CA LEU A 51 7.49 10.01 2.46
C LEU A 51 7.26 11.46 2.91
N LYS A 52 6.96 11.74 4.18
CA LYS A 52 6.64 13.10 4.65
C LYS A 52 7.85 14.03 4.63
N SER A 53 8.99 13.55 5.12
CA SER A 53 10.27 14.28 5.13
C SER A 53 11.00 14.23 3.79
N ARG A 54 10.59 13.30 2.92
CA ARG A 54 11.20 12.99 1.61
C ARG A 54 12.64 12.46 1.72
N ASN A 55 13.02 11.94 2.88
CA ASN A 55 14.39 11.53 3.13
C ASN A 55 14.60 10.06 2.78
N PHE A 56 15.58 9.80 1.92
CA PHE A 56 16.11 8.48 1.60
C PHE A 56 17.42 8.28 2.35
N LYS A 57 17.62 7.12 2.97
CA LYS A 57 18.86 6.77 3.68
C LYS A 57 19.26 5.34 3.37
N ILE A 58 20.54 5.12 3.09
CA ILE A 58 21.10 3.76 2.99
C ILE A 58 21.46 3.29 4.39
N ALA A 59 20.99 2.12 4.80
CA ALA A 59 21.10 1.66 6.19
C ALA A 59 22.54 1.42 6.64
N PHE A 60 23.39 0.93 5.74
CA PHE A 60 24.77 0.50 6.03
C PHE A 60 25.85 1.45 5.51
N TYR A 61 25.46 2.58 4.91
CA TYR A 61 26.37 3.53 4.29
C TYR A 61 25.96 4.95 4.67
N LYS A 62 26.93 5.85 4.90
CA LYS A 62 26.68 7.24 5.31
C LYS A 62 26.18 8.08 4.13
N PHE A 63 24.98 7.77 3.66
CA PHE A 63 24.30 8.45 2.58
C PHE A 63 22.86 8.76 2.98
N SER A 64 22.48 10.02 2.76
CA SER A 64 21.13 10.51 2.94
C SER A 64 20.85 11.53 1.85
N HIS A 65 19.69 11.43 1.21
CA HIS A 65 19.32 12.30 0.11
C HIS A 65 17.84 12.65 0.18
N LYS A 66 17.50 13.88 -0.22
CA LYS A 66 16.12 14.36 -0.20
C LYS A 66 15.52 14.23 -1.60
N VAL A 67 14.56 13.34 -1.75
CA VAL A 67 13.89 13.04 -3.02
C VAL A 67 12.84 14.11 -3.29
N LYS A 68 12.98 14.88 -4.37
CA LYS A 68 11.97 15.88 -4.73
C LYS A 68 10.85 15.23 -5.51
N LEU A 69 9.63 15.33 -5.00
CA LEU A 69 8.42 14.95 -5.73
C LEU A 69 7.78 16.20 -6.33
N SER A 70 7.38 16.08 -7.59
CA SER A 70 6.49 17.02 -8.25
C SER A 70 5.09 16.93 -7.67
N ASN A 71 4.29 17.99 -7.82
CA ASN A 71 2.88 17.99 -7.41
C ASN A 71 2.09 16.84 -8.06
N GLN A 72 2.45 16.45 -9.29
CA GLN A 72 1.80 15.34 -9.98
C GLN A 72 2.10 14.00 -9.28
N GLU A 73 3.36 13.73 -8.95
CA GLU A 73 3.75 12.51 -8.23
C GLU A 73 3.12 12.46 -6.85
N GLU A 74 3.09 13.58 -6.12
CA GLU A 74 2.42 13.67 -4.83
C GLU A 74 0.92 13.32 -4.93
N ASN A 75 0.23 13.93 -5.89
CA ASN A 75 -1.19 13.65 -6.13
C ASN A 75 -1.45 12.18 -6.49
N GLN A 76 -0.58 11.57 -7.32
CA GLN A 76 -0.70 10.16 -7.67
C GLN A 76 -0.52 9.26 -6.45
N ILE A 77 0.43 9.56 -5.57
CA ILE A 77 0.64 8.80 -4.32
C ILE A 77 -0.58 8.92 -3.39
N VAL A 78 -1.12 10.13 -3.21
CA VAL A 78 -2.33 10.37 -2.41
C VAL A 78 -3.52 9.58 -2.97
N GLN A 79 -3.70 9.61 -4.29
CA GLN A 79 -4.78 8.85 -4.94
C GLN A 79 -4.60 7.36 -4.74
N LEU A 80 -3.40 6.82 -4.89
CA LEU A 80 -3.10 5.41 -4.64
C LEU A 80 -3.41 5.01 -3.20
N PHE A 81 -3.07 5.86 -2.22
CA PHE A 81 -3.30 5.61 -0.80
C PHE A 81 -4.79 5.41 -0.49
N PHE A 82 -5.64 6.35 -0.93
CA PHE A 82 -7.09 6.27 -0.68
C PHE A 82 -7.80 5.23 -1.56
N LYS A 83 -7.38 5.08 -2.82
CA LYS A 83 -7.95 4.08 -3.75
C LYS A 83 -7.77 2.65 -3.23
N ASN A 84 -6.65 2.38 -2.57
CA ASN A 84 -6.35 1.07 -1.99
C ASN A 84 -6.77 0.97 -0.50
N ASN A 85 -7.58 1.89 0.02
CA ASN A 85 -8.08 1.85 1.40
C ASN A 85 -6.99 1.74 2.49
N ILE A 86 -5.77 2.24 2.22
CA ILE A 86 -4.65 2.16 3.17
C ILE A 86 -4.95 2.97 4.44
N ASP A 87 -5.73 4.05 4.29
CA ASP A 87 -6.22 4.88 5.38
C ASP A 87 -7.13 4.13 6.37
N LYS A 88 -7.70 2.98 6.00
CA LYS A 88 -8.61 2.20 6.86
C LYS A 88 -7.90 1.11 7.65
N LEU A 89 -6.63 0.84 7.36
CA LEU A 89 -5.84 -0.12 8.12
C LEU A 89 -5.67 0.39 9.57
N GLY A 90 -5.74 -0.51 10.54
CA GLY A 90 -5.60 -0.18 11.97
C GLY A 90 -5.09 -1.33 12.83
N LYS A 91 -4.47 -2.32 12.21
CA LYS A 91 -3.81 -3.46 12.87
C LYS A 91 -2.57 -3.81 12.07
N ASP A 92 -1.61 -4.48 12.69
CA ASP A 92 -0.44 -4.97 11.99
C ASP A 92 -0.81 -6.09 11.01
N ILE A 93 -0.18 -6.10 9.84
CA ILE A 93 -0.51 -6.99 8.72
C ILE A 93 0.76 -7.62 8.18
N LEU A 94 0.73 -8.93 8.05
CA LEU A 94 1.72 -9.71 7.31
C LEU A 94 1.11 -10.09 5.96
N VAL A 95 1.84 -9.85 4.87
CA VAL A 95 1.46 -10.26 3.52
C VAL A 95 2.42 -11.36 3.07
N GLN A 96 1.88 -12.56 2.77
CA GLN A 96 2.66 -13.73 2.37
C GLN A 96 1.84 -14.69 1.48
N ASP A 97 2.51 -15.44 0.61
CA ASP A 97 1.87 -16.33 -0.40
C ASP A 97 1.54 -17.74 0.13
N SER A 98 1.97 -18.09 1.36
CA SER A 98 1.71 -19.40 1.96
C SER A 98 1.22 -19.32 3.41
N ASN A 99 0.49 -20.35 3.85
CA ASN A 99 0.10 -20.54 5.26
C ASN A 99 1.17 -21.32 6.05
N GLU A 100 2.33 -21.59 5.45
CA GLU A 100 3.36 -22.40 6.09
C GLU A 100 4.18 -21.56 7.07
N PRO A 101 4.52 -22.11 8.26
CA PRO A 101 5.42 -21.44 9.17
C PRO A 101 6.81 -21.34 8.54
N MET A 102 7.17 -20.12 8.13
CA MET A 102 8.49 -19.82 7.59
C MET A 102 9.38 -19.22 8.68
N ILE A 103 10.61 -19.73 8.83
CA ILE A 103 11.66 -19.02 9.57
C ILE A 103 12.23 -18.01 8.57
N ILE A 104 11.84 -16.74 8.72
CA ILE A 104 12.14 -15.69 7.74
C ILE A 104 13.40 -14.92 8.19
N PRO A 105 14.58 -15.16 7.59
CA PRO A 105 15.63 -14.16 7.64
C PRO A 105 15.12 -12.87 6.95
N SER A 106 15.51 -11.71 7.45
CA SER A 106 14.95 -10.38 7.16
C SER A 106 15.04 -9.95 5.68
N PHE A 107 14.20 -10.50 4.81
CA PHE A 107 14.20 -10.24 3.37
C PHE A 107 12.79 -9.85 2.88
N GLY A 108 12.31 -8.67 3.25
CA GLY A 108 11.05 -8.18 2.73
C GLY A 108 10.85 -6.69 2.99
N ASP A 109 9.99 -6.08 2.18
CA ASP A 109 9.58 -4.69 2.38
C ASP A 109 8.74 -4.57 3.65
N SER A 110 9.08 -3.58 4.46
CA SER A 110 8.33 -3.19 5.64
C SER A 110 7.80 -1.78 5.48
N PHE A 111 6.57 -1.55 5.89
CA PHE A 111 5.94 -0.25 5.87
C PHE A 111 5.41 0.12 7.24
N TYR A 112 5.69 1.36 7.65
CA TYR A 112 5.01 1.96 8.79
C TYR A 112 4.07 3.05 8.29
N ILE A 113 2.81 2.95 8.69
CA ILE A 113 1.81 3.98 8.49
C ILE A 113 1.60 4.66 9.83
N TYR A 114 1.84 5.97 9.85
CA TYR A 114 1.57 6.82 11.00
C TYR A 114 0.37 7.70 10.70
N LYS A 115 -0.43 7.98 11.71
CA LYS A 115 -1.48 9.02 11.67
C LYS A 115 -1.27 9.95 12.86
N ASN A 116 -1.19 11.25 12.61
CA ASN A 116 -0.89 12.25 13.64
C ASN A 116 0.38 11.90 14.44
N ASN A 117 1.42 11.42 13.74
CA ASN A 117 2.70 10.93 14.28
C ASN A 117 2.63 9.68 15.17
N ASN A 118 1.46 9.11 15.42
CA ASN A 118 1.32 7.83 16.12
C ASN A 118 1.36 6.68 15.11
N GLN A 119 2.12 5.61 15.42
CA GLN A 119 2.09 4.41 14.60
C GLN A 119 0.67 3.86 14.58
N LYS A 120 0.12 3.71 13.38
CA LYS A 120 -1.23 3.22 13.16
C LYS A 120 -1.21 1.74 12.76
N THR A 121 -0.30 1.41 11.84
CA THR A 121 -0.21 0.08 11.25
C THR A 121 1.24 -0.19 10.86
N PHE A 122 1.75 -1.36 11.21
CA PHE A 122 2.93 -1.94 10.60
C PHE A 122 2.52 -2.99 9.55
N ILE A 123 3.12 -2.91 8.37
CA ILE A 123 2.92 -3.88 7.29
C ILE A 123 4.25 -4.53 7.01
N ARG A 124 4.28 -5.87 6.99
CA ARG A 124 5.42 -6.63 6.47
C ARG A 124 4.98 -7.39 5.24
N ILE A 125 5.72 -7.22 4.15
CA ILE A 125 5.52 -7.93 2.90
C ILE A 125 6.74 -8.82 2.70
N ILE A 126 6.54 -10.14 2.67
CA ILE A 126 7.64 -11.07 2.40
C ILE A 126 7.98 -10.99 0.91
N ASP A 127 9.26 -10.80 0.57
CA ASP A 127 9.66 -10.79 -0.83
C ASP A 127 9.51 -12.19 -1.44
N GLY A 128 8.85 -12.23 -2.59
CA GLY A 128 8.59 -13.41 -3.40
C GLY A 128 7.75 -13.03 -4.60
N GLU A 129 7.87 -13.77 -5.71
CA GLU A 129 6.86 -13.71 -6.76
C GLU A 129 5.56 -14.25 -6.16
N TYR A 130 4.61 -13.36 -5.84
CA TYR A 130 3.27 -13.74 -5.41
C TYR A 130 2.58 -14.45 -6.58
N LYS A 131 2.66 -15.78 -6.60
CA LYS A 131 2.17 -16.60 -7.72
C LYS A 131 0.66 -16.77 -7.65
N GLU A 132 0.06 -16.62 -6.47
CA GLU A 132 -1.34 -16.88 -6.26
C GLU A 132 -2.04 -15.73 -5.52
N LEU A 133 -2.14 -14.57 -6.18
CA LEU A 133 -2.88 -13.41 -5.66
C LEU A 133 -4.27 -13.78 -5.15
N GLU A 134 -4.92 -14.80 -5.70
CA GLU A 134 -6.24 -15.27 -5.27
C GLU A 134 -6.29 -15.69 -3.80
N LYS A 135 -5.21 -16.28 -3.26
CA LYS A 135 -5.07 -16.70 -1.86
C LYS A 135 -5.02 -15.54 -0.87
N LEU A 136 -4.75 -14.32 -1.34
CA LEU A 136 -4.67 -13.13 -0.51
C LEU A 136 -6.05 -12.57 -0.17
N THR A 137 -6.20 -12.05 1.04
CA THR A 137 -7.33 -11.23 1.46
C THR A 137 -7.39 -9.95 0.63
N ASN A 138 -8.58 -9.32 0.60
CA ASN A 138 -8.74 -8.03 -0.10
C ASN A 138 -7.81 -6.93 0.47
N SER A 139 -7.53 -6.96 1.78
CA SER A 139 -6.61 -6.00 2.40
C SER A 139 -5.17 -6.19 1.93
N GLU A 140 -4.69 -7.43 1.87
CA GLU A 140 -3.36 -7.78 1.36
C GLU A 140 -3.22 -7.43 -0.13
N LYS A 141 -4.23 -7.76 -0.95
CA LYS A 141 -4.29 -7.36 -2.36
C LYS A 141 -4.17 -5.84 -2.53
N ASN A 142 -4.87 -5.08 -1.70
CA ASN A 142 -4.83 -3.63 -1.72
C ASN A 142 -3.46 -3.08 -1.30
N ILE A 143 -2.83 -3.68 -0.29
CA ILE A 143 -1.48 -3.35 0.15
C ILE A 143 -0.47 -3.58 -0.99
N LEU A 144 -0.53 -4.73 -1.67
CA LEU A 144 0.35 -5.01 -2.82
C LEU A 144 0.12 -4.04 -3.98
N LYS A 145 -1.14 -3.73 -4.31
CA LYS A 145 -1.48 -2.72 -5.34
C LYS A 145 -0.92 -1.35 -4.99
N PHE A 146 -1.03 -0.93 -3.72
CA PHE A 146 -0.47 0.32 -3.24
C PHE A 146 1.06 0.31 -3.31
N ARG A 147 1.72 -0.72 -2.77
CA ARG A 147 3.17 -0.90 -2.79
C ARG A 147 3.71 -0.82 -4.21
N ASN A 148 3.20 -1.64 -5.12
CA ASN A 148 3.66 -1.69 -6.51
C ASN A 148 3.39 -0.36 -7.26
N GLY A 149 2.23 0.26 -7.02
CA GLY A 149 1.91 1.57 -7.58
C GLY A 149 2.85 2.66 -7.09
N LEU A 150 3.17 2.68 -5.79
CA LEU A 150 4.11 3.62 -5.19
C LEU A 150 5.51 3.45 -5.78
N PHE A 151 6.02 2.22 -5.83
CA PHE A 151 7.32 1.93 -6.43
C PHE A 151 7.39 2.38 -7.87
N LYS A 152 6.34 2.13 -8.67
CA LYS A 152 6.28 2.61 -10.06
C LYS A 152 6.39 4.13 -10.16
N ILE A 153 5.81 4.89 -9.23
CA ILE A 153 5.96 6.36 -9.21
C ILE A 153 7.40 6.72 -8.86
N LEU A 154 7.93 6.15 -7.77
CA LEU A 154 9.27 6.48 -7.26
C LEU A 154 10.38 6.08 -8.24
N GLU A 155 10.30 4.93 -8.91
CA GLU A 155 11.31 4.48 -9.88
C GLU A 155 11.41 5.38 -11.12
N ASN A 156 10.33 6.10 -11.45
CA ASN A 156 10.33 7.10 -12.51
C ASN A 156 10.83 8.47 -12.06
N ASN A 157 11.01 8.68 -10.75
CA ASN A 157 11.54 9.91 -10.20
C ASN A 157 13.08 9.93 -10.30
N SER A 158 13.64 11.02 -10.82
CA SER A 158 15.09 11.14 -11.05
C SER A 158 15.91 11.10 -9.75
N ASP A 159 15.46 11.78 -8.70
CA ASP A 159 16.19 11.85 -7.43
C ASP A 159 16.17 10.49 -6.73
N PHE A 160 15.03 9.79 -6.78
CA PHE A 160 14.92 8.44 -6.24
C PHE A 160 15.80 7.46 -7.02
N LYS A 161 15.86 7.59 -8.36
CA LYS A 161 16.74 6.76 -9.19
C LYS A 161 18.22 6.97 -8.85
N ILE A 162 18.66 8.22 -8.62
CA ILE A 162 20.02 8.51 -8.14
C ILE A 162 20.29 7.81 -6.80
N CYS A 163 19.31 7.80 -5.89
CA CYS A 163 19.43 7.08 -4.62
C CYS A 163 19.61 5.58 -4.82
N LEU A 164 18.83 4.96 -5.72
CA LEU A 164 18.93 3.53 -6.03
C LEU A 164 20.24 3.18 -6.73
N ASP A 165 20.72 4.02 -7.64
CA ASP A 165 21.99 3.81 -8.34
C ASP A 165 23.17 3.96 -7.38
N THR A 166 23.10 4.92 -6.45
CA THR A 166 24.07 5.05 -5.35
C THR A 166 24.04 3.81 -4.47
N LEU A 167 22.85 3.34 -4.09
CA LEU A 167 22.69 2.11 -3.30
C LEU A 167 23.37 0.92 -3.99
N LYS A 168 23.12 0.69 -5.28
CA LYS A 168 23.77 -0.36 -6.05
C LYS A 168 25.28 -0.23 -6.04
N SER A 169 25.80 0.99 -6.22
CA SER A 169 27.23 1.27 -6.23
C SER A 169 27.91 0.99 -4.88
N VAL A 170 27.26 1.30 -3.76
CA VAL A 170 27.88 1.13 -2.43
C VAL A 170 27.63 -0.26 -1.84
N ARG A 171 26.69 -1.03 -2.40
CA ARG A 171 26.37 -2.40 -1.95
C ARG A 171 27.56 -3.34 -2.03
N ILE A 172 28.51 -3.12 -2.93
CA ILE A 172 29.77 -3.87 -3.01
C ILE A 172 30.63 -3.73 -1.74
N HIS A 173 30.38 -2.70 -0.93
CA HIS A 173 31.06 -2.44 0.33
C HIS A 173 30.23 -2.86 1.55
N ASP A 174 29.06 -3.47 1.32
CA ASP A 174 28.24 -3.99 2.40
C ASP A 174 28.94 -5.21 3.03
N LYS A 175 29.38 -5.04 4.28
CA LYS A 175 30.04 -6.10 5.07
C LYS A 175 29.09 -6.76 6.06
N ARG A 176 27.79 -6.49 5.99
CA ARG A 176 26.82 -7.13 6.88
C ARG A 176 26.81 -8.62 6.59
N LEU A 177 27.04 -9.42 7.62
CA LEU A 177 26.81 -10.85 7.58
C LEU A 177 25.30 -11.07 7.61
N PHE A 178 24.76 -11.72 6.58
CA PHE A 178 23.39 -12.22 6.62
C PHE A 178 23.39 -13.40 7.59
N LEU A 179 22.95 -13.16 8.83
CA LEU A 179 22.65 -14.20 9.83
C LEU A 179 21.23 -14.71 9.64
#